data_AF-A0A942MSI4-F1
#
_entry.id   AF-A0A942MSI4-F1
#
_cell.length_a   1.000
_cell.length_b   1.000
_cell.length_c   1.000
_cell.angle_alpha   90.00
_cell.angle_beta   90.00
_cell.angle_gamma   90.00
#
_symmetry.space_group_name_H-M   'P 1'
#
loop_
_entity.id
_entity.type
_entity.pdbx_description
1 polymer ?
#
loop_
_entity_poly.entity_id
_entity_poly.type
_entity_poly.pdbx_seq_one_letter_code
_entity_poly.pdbx_strand_id
1 'polypeptide(L)'
;MAEEVGYPFNQIPSEGFSAFKSGIHGWGSICGALVPAIYAITLVAEGDEQKDMVNELMAWYKDTPFPIYQPKGLNLPTTVADSSLCHVSVTKFMQLLDIPRDDPQRSERCGGLTADVAKFTVAMLNDFADKKLATGVFKPSAVVGECMACHSKMEWAHGKETCTSCHGDPHND
;
A
#
# COMPACT_ATOMS: atom_id res chain seq x y z
N MET A 1 15.15 -4.56 -14.35
CA MET A 1 16.09 -5.61 -13.86
C MET A 1 16.13 -6.81 -14.77
N ALA A 2 15.00 -7.48 -15.07
CA ALA A 2 15.01 -8.65 -15.97
C ALA A 2 15.66 -8.39 -17.35
N GLU A 3 15.37 -7.26 -17.98
CA GLU A 3 15.91 -6.87 -19.29
C GLU A 3 17.39 -6.48 -19.24
N GLU A 4 17.76 -5.60 -18.29
CA GLU A 4 19.12 -5.03 -18.19
C GLU A 4 20.15 -5.94 -17.49
N VAL A 5 19.72 -6.69 -16.47
CA VAL A 5 20.61 -7.52 -15.63
C VAL A 5 20.49 -9.01 -15.97
N GLY A 6 19.33 -9.46 -16.45
CA GLY A 6 19.10 -10.87 -16.74
C GLY A 6 18.87 -11.70 -15.48
N TYR A 7 19.66 -12.77 -15.32
CA TYR A 7 19.55 -13.69 -14.18
C TYR A 7 19.95 -13.01 -12.86
N PRO A 8 19.25 -13.25 -11.73
CA PRO A 8 18.09 -14.14 -11.56
C PRO A 8 16.72 -13.47 -11.84
N PHE A 9 16.70 -12.16 -12.12
CA PHE A 9 15.47 -11.38 -12.21
C PHE A 9 14.56 -11.76 -13.38
N ASN A 10 15.14 -12.25 -14.48
CA ASN A 10 14.37 -12.76 -15.62
C ASN A 10 13.69 -14.13 -15.37
N GLN A 11 13.93 -14.74 -14.21
CA GLN A 11 13.23 -15.98 -13.80
C GLN A 11 12.00 -15.72 -12.93
N ILE A 12 11.72 -14.46 -12.59
CA ILE A 12 10.54 -14.10 -11.80
C ILE A 12 9.29 -14.26 -12.69
N PRO A 13 8.32 -15.11 -12.32
CA PRO A 13 7.09 -15.30 -13.09
C PRO A 13 6.12 -14.13 -12.85
N SER A 14 6.41 -12.97 -13.43
CA SER A 14 5.72 -11.70 -13.16
C SER A 14 4.22 -11.74 -13.48
N GLU A 15 3.80 -12.55 -14.45
CA GLU A 15 2.37 -12.76 -14.77
C GLU A 15 1.58 -13.31 -13.57
N GLY A 16 2.22 -14.03 -12.64
CA GLY A 16 1.60 -14.51 -11.41
C GLY A 16 1.08 -13.37 -10.53
N PHE A 17 1.65 -12.16 -10.64
CA PHE A 17 1.16 -11.00 -9.88
C PHE A 17 -0.21 -10.50 -10.35
N SER A 18 -0.68 -10.92 -11.54
CA SER A 18 -2.04 -10.63 -12.00
C SER A 18 -3.11 -11.20 -11.05
N ALA A 19 -2.77 -12.24 -10.27
CA ALA A 19 -3.65 -12.83 -9.27
C ALA A 19 -4.09 -11.86 -8.17
N PHE A 20 -3.28 -10.82 -7.91
CA PHE A 20 -3.53 -9.85 -6.84
C PHE A 20 -4.46 -8.71 -7.25
N LYS A 21 -4.90 -8.66 -8.51
CA LYS A 21 -5.84 -7.65 -9.03
C LYS A 21 -7.07 -7.51 -8.12
N SER A 22 -7.50 -6.27 -7.84
CA SER A 22 -8.68 -6.00 -6.99
C SER A 22 -8.59 -6.62 -5.59
N GLY A 23 -7.39 -6.73 -5.02
CA GLY A 23 -7.16 -7.35 -3.72
C GLY A 23 -7.47 -8.84 -3.72
N ILE A 24 -6.83 -9.56 -4.66
CA ILE A 24 -6.91 -11.00 -4.94
C ILE A 24 -8.11 -11.44 -5.79
N HIS A 25 -8.24 -11.04 -7.04
CA HIS A 25 -9.39 -11.36 -7.89
C HIS A 25 -10.77 -10.93 -7.34
N GLY A 26 -10.82 -9.81 -6.62
CA GLY A 26 -12.07 -9.16 -6.24
C GLY A 26 -12.52 -9.39 -4.80
N TRP A 27 -11.74 -10.09 -3.99
CA TRP A 27 -11.98 -10.21 -2.55
C TRP A 27 -11.81 -8.89 -1.78
N GLY A 28 -11.10 -7.91 -2.36
CA GLY A 28 -10.95 -6.60 -1.75
C GLY A 28 -10.01 -6.57 -0.53
N SER A 29 -9.14 -7.57 -0.39
CA SER A 29 -8.13 -7.63 0.68
C SER A 29 -6.94 -6.70 0.38
N ILE A 30 -5.68 -7.08 0.65
CA ILE A 30 -4.51 -6.23 0.43
C ILE A 30 -4.49 -5.61 -0.99
N CYS A 31 -4.16 -4.33 -1.11
CA CYS A 31 -4.04 -3.68 -2.42
C CYS A 31 -3.05 -4.42 -3.32
N GLY A 32 -3.49 -4.80 -4.52
CA GLY A 32 -2.68 -5.61 -5.44
C GLY A 32 -1.38 -4.95 -5.89
N ALA A 33 -1.28 -3.61 -5.81
CA ALA A 33 -0.05 -2.89 -6.12
C ALA A 33 1.06 -3.12 -5.07
N LEU A 34 0.69 -3.41 -3.81
CA LEU A 34 1.64 -3.58 -2.71
C LEU A 34 2.40 -4.90 -2.81
N VAL A 35 1.76 -5.97 -3.29
CA VAL A 35 2.35 -7.31 -3.30
C VAL A 35 3.61 -7.43 -4.17
N PRO A 36 3.60 -7.04 -5.46
CA PRO A 36 4.82 -7.08 -6.26
C PRO A 36 5.90 -6.12 -5.74
N ALA A 37 5.52 -5.00 -5.14
CA ALA A 37 6.45 -4.05 -4.52
C ALA A 37 7.15 -4.66 -3.29
N ILE A 38 6.39 -5.30 -2.40
CA ILE A 38 6.93 -6.04 -1.24
C ILE A 38 7.84 -7.16 -1.73
N TYR A 39 7.40 -7.95 -2.72
CA TYR A 39 8.22 -9.01 -3.28
C TYR A 39 9.57 -8.49 -3.81
N ALA A 40 9.56 -7.37 -4.55
CA ALA A 40 10.79 -6.75 -5.06
C ALA A 40 11.74 -6.32 -3.93
N ILE A 41 11.23 -5.78 -2.82
CA ILE A 41 12.03 -5.47 -1.62
C ILE A 41 12.66 -6.74 -1.06
N THR A 42 11.87 -7.82 -0.93
CA THR A 42 12.37 -9.08 -0.34
C THR A 42 13.43 -9.81 -1.17
N LEU A 43 13.59 -9.46 -2.45
CA LEU A 43 14.63 -10.03 -3.30
C LEU A 43 16.03 -9.45 -3.04
N VAL A 44 16.12 -8.27 -2.42
CA VAL A 44 17.38 -7.52 -2.31
C VAL A 44 17.72 -7.07 -0.89
N ALA A 45 16.75 -7.12 0.03
CA ALA A 45 16.94 -6.79 1.44
C ALA A 45 16.50 -7.96 2.33
N GLU A 46 17.16 -8.12 3.48
CA GLU A 46 16.90 -9.19 4.46
C GLU A 46 16.79 -8.63 5.89
N GLY A 47 16.32 -9.46 6.82
CA GLY A 47 16.32 -9.14 8.26
C GLY A 47 15.54 -7.86 8.62
N ASP A 48 16.12 -7.06 9.51
CA ASP A 48 15.49 -5.82 9.99
C ASP A 48 15.37 -4.76 8.90
N GLU A 49 16.32 -4.66 7.96
CA GLU A 49 16.24 -3.71 6.85
C GLU A 49 15.05 -4.00 5.94
N GLN A 50 14.85 -5.26 5.57
CA GLN A 50 13.67 -5.69 4.81
C GLN A 50 12.38 -5.35 5.54
N LYS A 51 12.31 -5.68 6.83
CA LYS A 51 11.15 -5.42 7.68
C LYS A 51 10.85 -3.93 7.73
N ASP A 52 11.87 -3.09 7.91
CA ASP A 52 11.69 -1.65 8.02
C ASP A 52 11.23 -1.04 6.69
N MET A 53 11.80 -1.45 5.56
CA MET A 53 11.34 -1.04 4.22
C MET A 53 9.89 -1.43 3.94
N VAL A 54 9.49 -2.65 4.30
CA VAL A 54 8.09 -3.08 4.13
C VAL A 54 7.16 -2.26 5.02
N ASN A 55 7.53 -1.99 6.27
CA ASN A 55 6.71 -1.15 7.15
C ASN A 55 6.61 0.29 6.63
N GLU A 56 7.71 0.84 6.10
CA GLU A 56 7.75 2.17 5.49
C GLU A 56 6.79 2.26 4.31
N LEU A 57 6.87 1.31 3.36
CA LEU A 57 5.97 1.23 2.21
C LEU A 57 4.49 1.15 2.64
N MET A 58 4.18 0.29 3.62
CA MET A 58 2.82 0.10 4.10
C MET A 58 2.27 1.35 4.79
N ALA A 59 3.09 2.02 5.62
CA ALA A 59 2.70 3.24 6.29
C ALA A 59 2.53 4.40 5.30
N TRP A 60 3.48 4.56 4.36
CA TRP A 60 3.40 5.55 3.28
C TRP A 60 2.13 5.37 2.44
N TYR A 61 1.81 4.13 2.03
CA TYR A 61 0.62 3.86 1.24
C TYR A 61 -0.67 4.25 1.97
N LYS A 62 -0.74 4.03 3.29
CA LYS A 62 -1.93 4.37 4.07
C LYS A 62 -2.13 5.88 4.20
N ASP A 63 -1.04 6.64 4.31
CA ASP A 63 -1.03 8.09 4.54
C ASP A 63 -1.08 8.91 3.25
N THR A 64 -0.64 8.33 2.12
CA THR A 64 -0.49 9.09 0.87
C THR A 64 -1.83 9.34 0.17
N PRO A 65 -2.10 10.59 -0.27
CA PRO A 65 -3.27 10.92 -1.07
C PRO A 65 -3.08 10.46 -2.53
N PHE A 66 -3.76 9.37 -2.92
CA PHE A 66 -3.68 8.82 -4.28
C PHE A 66 -4.90 9.18 -5.15
N PRO A 67 -4.74 9.30 -6.48
CA PRO A 67 -3.51 9.06 -7.26
C PRO A 67 -2.68 10.34 -7.50
N ILE A 68 -1.35 10.24 -7.40
CA ILE A 68 -0.41 11.32 -7.73
C ILE A 68 -0.13 11.31 -9.24
N TYR A 69 0.20 10.14 -9.80
CA TYR A 69 0.41 9.98 -11.22
C TYR A 69 -0.91 9.78 -11.98
N GLN A 70 -1.22 10.70 -12.90
CA GLN A 70 -2.45 10.66 -13.70
C GLN A 70 -2.14 10.81 -15.20
N PRO A 71 -1.72 9.72 -15.89
CA PRO A 71 -1.22 9.79 -17.26
C PRO A 71 -2.28 10.26 -18.27
N LYS A 72 -3.56 10.03 -17.99
CA LYS A 72 -4.67 10.47 -18.85
C LYS A 72 -5.14 11.90 -18.59
N GLY A 73 -4.56 12.60 -17.62
CA GLY A 73 -4.92 14.00 -17.32
C GLY A 73 -6.37 14.20 -16.88
N LEU A 74 -6.98 13.20 -16.23
CA LEU A 74 -8.38 13.25 -15.79
C LEU A 74 -8.63 14.18 -14.60
N ASN A 75 -7.57 14.71 -13.96
CA ASN A 75 -7.65 15.56 -12.78
C ASN A 75 -8.52 14.96 -11.67
N LEU A 76 -8.37 13.64 -11.44
CA LEU A 76 -9.08 12.91 -10.40
C LEU A 76 -8.71 13.49 -9.03
N PRO A 77 -9.67 13.61 -8.10
CA PRO A 77 -9.37 13.98 -6.74
C PRO A 77 -8.53 12.88 -6.07
N THR A 78 -7.75 13.29 -5.07
CA THR A 78 -6.96 12.36 -4.27
C THR A 78 -7.68 11.95 -3.01
N THR A 79 -7.49 10.70 -2.57
CA THR A 79 -7.98 10.20 -1.28
C THR A 79 -6.86 9.51 -0.52
N VAL A 80 -6.76 9.80 0.79
CA VAL A 80 -5.94 9.02 1.73
C VAL A 80 -6.74 7.80 2.14
N ALA A 81 -6.19 6.60 1.95
CA ALA A 81 -6.91 5.36 2.24
C ALA A 81 -7.03 5.07 3.74
N ASP A 82 -5.98 5.40 4.52
CA ASP A 82 -5.75 4.96 5.91
C ASP A 82 -5.86 3.43 6.11
N SER A 83 -5.81 2.65 5.03
CA SER A 83 -5.88 1.20 5.09
C SER A 83 -5.10 0.58 3.94
N SER A 84 -4.45 -0.57 4.19
CA SER A 84 -3.84 -1.37 3.11
C SER A 84 -4.87 -2.14 2.28
N LEU A 85 -6.13 -2.19 2.73
CA LEU A 85 -7.21 -2.94 2.09
C LEU A 85 -7.73 -2.22 0.85
N CYS A 86 -7.78 -2.95 -0.27
CA CYS A 86 -8.30 -2.52 -1.55
C CYS A 86 -9.78 -2.13 -1.45
N HIS A 87 -10.58 -2.89 -0.70
CA HIS A 87 -11.98 -2.59 -0.46
C HIS A 87 -12.17 -1.18 0.13
N VAL A 88 -11.44 -0.86 1.21
CA VAL A 88 -11.51 0.45 1.88
C VAL A 88 -11.01 1.56 0.96
N SER A 89 -9.81 1.38 0.38
CA SER A 89 -9.15 2.37 -0.49
C SER A 89 -10.01 2.75 -1.70
N VAL A 90 -10.57 1.77 -2.41
CA VAL A 90 -11.35 2.01 -3.63
C VAL A 90 -12.75 2.52 -3.29
N THR A 91 -13.40 2.00 -2.24
CA THR A 91 -14.73 2.46 -1.84
C THR A 91 -14.73 3.92 -1.42
N LYS A 92 -13.73 4.35 -0.64
CA LYS A 92 -13.58 5.76 -0.22
C LYS A 92 -13.46 6.70 -1.43
N PHE A 93 -12.68 6.31 -2.44
CA PHE A 93 -12.56 7.08 -3.69
C PHE A 93 -13.87 7.15 -4.47
N MET A 94 -14.56 6.01 -4.63
CA MET A 94 -15.84 5.97 -5.35
C MET A 94 -16.91 6.81 -4.65
N GLN A 95 -16.97 6.76 -3.32
CA GLN A 95 -17.90 7.57 -2.52
C GLN A 95 -17.63 9.07 -2.65
N LEU A 96 -16.36 9.49 -2.68
CA LEU A 96 -16.01 10.90 -2.85
C LEU A 96 -16.53 11.48 -4.17
N LEU A 97 -16.44 10.68 -5.24
CA LEU A 97 -16.86 11.11 -6.58
C LEU A 97 -18.32 10.76 -6.91
N ASP A 98 -19.01 10.04 -6.03
CA ASP A 98 -20.34 9.48 -6.28
C ASP A 98 -20.42 8.67 -7.59
N ILE A 99 -19.43 7.80 -7.82
CA ILE A 99 -19.32 6.99 -9.04
C ILE A 99 -19.57 5.50 -8.77
N PRO A 100 -20.15 4.76 -9.74
CA PRO A 100 -20.32 3.32 -9.63
C PRO A 100 -19.00 2.55 -9.80
N ARG A 101 -19.03 1.27 -9.43
CA ARG A 101 -17.85 0.37 -9.49
C ARG A 101 -17.26 0.21 -10.89
N ASP A 102 -18.08 0.23 -11.93
CA ASP A 102 -17.64 0.04 -13.31
C ASP A 102 -17.18 1.34 -13.99
N ASP A 103 -17.23 2.48 -13.29
CA ASP A 103 -16.75 3.74 -13.82
C ASP A 103 -15.25 3.66 -14.19
N PRO A 104 -14.86 4.06 -15.42
CA PRO A 104 -13.48 4.05 -15.86
C PRO A 104 -12.52 4.85 -14.97
N GLN A 105 -12.97 5.93 -14.33
CA GLN A 105 -12.16 6.75 -13.44
C GLN A 105 -11.58 5.93 -12.28
N ARG A 106 -12.32 4.94 -11.79
CA ARG A 106 -11.85 4.00 -10.75
C ARG A 106 -10.65 3.19 -11.25
N SER A 107 -10.73 2.66 -12.47
CA SER A 107 -9.65 1.88 -13.09
C SER A 107 -8.42 2.76 -13.33
N GLU A 108 -8.61 3.99 -13.80
CA GLU A 108 -7.51 4.95 -14.00
C GLU A 108 -6.84 5.32 -12.68
N ARG A 109 -7.61 5.55 -11.61
CA ARG A 109 -7.08 5.78 -10.27
C ARG A 109 -6.25 4.60 -9.77
N CYS A 110 -6.71 3.36 -9.97
CA CYS A 110 -5.92 2.17 -9.62
C CYS A 110 -4.64 2.03 -10.43
N GLY A 111 -4.66 2.39 -11.73
CA GLY A 111 -3.47 2.43 -12.58
C GLY A 111 -2.46 3.46 -12.10
N GLY A 112 -2.91 4.68 -11.82
CA GLY A 112 -2.08 5.77 -11.26
C GLY A 112 -1.45 5.39 -9.93
N LEU A 113 -2.25 4.90 -8.98
CA LEU A 113 -1.77 4.41 -7.68
C LEU A 113 -0.73 3.29 -7.83
N THR A 114 -0.89 2.38 -8.80
CA THR A 114 0.09 1.32 -9.05
C THR A 114 1.44 1.91 -9.50
N ALA A 115 1.41 2.94 -10.36
CA ALA A 115 2.62 3.66 -10.76
C ALA A 115 3.25 4.42 -9.59
N ASP A 116 2.44 5.02 -8.72
CA ASP A 116 2.92 5.72 -7.53
C ASP A 116 3.64 4.76 -6.57
N VAL A 117 3.04 3.60 -6.30
CA VAL A 117 3.64 2.54 -5.47
C VAL A 117 4.95 2.08 -6.09
N ALA A 118 4.98 1.79 -7.39
CA ALA A 118 6.21 1.39 -8.08
C ALA A 118 7.30 2.46 -7.97
N LYS A 119 6.96 3.74 -8.18
CA LYS A 119 7.91 4.86 -8.08
C LYS A 119 8.47 5.00 -6.67
N PHE A 120 7.62 4.93 -5.65
CA PHE A 120 8.05 5.01 -4.26
C PHE A 120 8.96 3.85 -3.89
N THR A 121 8.59 2.61 -4.26
CA THR A 121 9.42 1.43 -4.02
C THR A 121 10.78 1.54 -4.71
N VAL A 122 10.84 2.01 -5.95
CA VAL A 122 12.12 2.21 -6.66
C VAL A 122 12.97 3.27 -5.97
N ALA A 123 12.39 4.40 -5.56
CA ALA A 123 13.12 5.43 -4.83
C ALA A 123 13.72 4.87 -3.52
N MET A 124 12.91 4.13 -2.76
CA MET A 124 13.34 3.49 -1.52
C MET A 124 14.45 2.45 -1.75
N LEU A 125 14.35 1.63 -2.80
CA LEU A 125 15.40 0.66 -3.16
C LEU A 125 16.70 1.34 -3.60
N ASN A 126 16.60 2.47 -4.30
CA ASN A 126 17.79 3.26 -4.68
C ASN A 126 18.45 3.87 -3.43
N ASP A 127 17.69 4.44 -2.51
CA ASP A 127 18.23 4.96 -1.25
C ASP A 127 18.85 3.84 -0.40
N PHE A 128 18.27 2.64 -0.41
CA PHE A 128 18.85 1.45 0.21
C PHE A 128 20.20 1.09 -0.42
N ALA A 129 20.28 1.00 -1.75
CA ALA A 129 21.53 0.71 -2.47
C ALA A 129 22.62 1.76 -2.19
N ASP A 130 22.23 3.03 -2.04
CA ASP A 130 23.11 4.15 -1.72
C ASP A 130 23.46 4.26 -0.22
N LYS A 131 22.94 3.38 0.64
CA LYS A 131 23.06 3.44 2.10
C LYS A 131 22.56 4.76 2.71
N LYS A 132 21.54 5.35 2.08
CA LYS A 132 20.86 6.60 2.48
C LYS A 132 19.43 6.37 2.95
N LEU A 133 18.97 5.13 2.96
CA LEU A 133 17.61 4.78 3.35
C LEU A 133 17.26 5.36 4.73
N ALA A 134 16.22 6.18 4.75
CA ALA A 134 15.56 6.62 5.97
C ALA A 134 14.29 5.78 6.17
N THR A 135 14.20 5.08 7.30
CA THR A 135 13.00 4.32 7.70
C THR A 135 12.38 4.93 8.96
N GLY A 136 11.11 4.61 9.20
CA GLY A 136 10.32 5.18 10.28
C GLY A 136 9.87 6.63 10.02
N VAL A 137 9.96 7.11 8.78
CA VAL A 137 9.44 8.42 8.38
C VAL A 137 7.93 8.36 8.36
N PHE A 138 7.38 7.33 7.70
CA PHE A 138 5.96 7.01 7.77
C PHE A 138 5.68 6.04 8.93
N LYS A 139 4.57 6.28 9.64
CA LYS A 139 4.16 5.49 10.80
C LYS A 139 2.70 5.06 10.65
N PRO A 140 2.30 3.95 11.30
CA PRO A 140 0.89 3.66 11.47
C PRO A 140 0.15 4.87 12.07
N SER A 141 -1.12 5.02 11.72
CA SER A 141 -2.00 6.06 12.30
C SER A 141 -1.85 6.11 13.82
N ALA A 142 -1.84 7.32 14.40
CA ALA A 142 -1.66 7.54 15.84
C ALA A 142 -2.69 6.73 16.68
N VAL A 143 -3.91 6.59 16.15
CA VAL A 143 -4.99 5.78 16.74
C VAL A 143 -4.54 4.34 17.00
N VAL A 144 -3.72 3.76 16.12
CA VAL A 144 -3.19 2.40 16.33
C VAL A 144 -2.31 2.37 17.58
N GLY A 145 -1.47 3.39 17.80
CA GLY A 145 -0.62 3.50 18.98
C GLY A 145 -1.44 3.66 20.27
N GLU A 146 -2.49 4.46 20.22
CA GLU A 146 -3.42 4.68 21.34
C GLU A 146 -4.12 3.38 21.74
N CYS A 147 -4.75 2.68 20.78
CA CYS A 147 -5.40 1.40 21.05
C CYS A 147 -4.39 0.34 21.53
N MET A 148 -3.24 0.23 20.85
CA MET A 148 -2.25 -0.81 21.15
C MET A 148 -1.46 -0.55 22.45
N ALA A 149 -1.55 0.64 23.06
CA ALA A 149 -1.00 0.89 24.39
C ALA A 149 -1.56 -0.10 25.44
N CYS A 150 -2.83 -0.48 25.30
CA CYS A 150 -3.50 -1.50 26.12
C CYS A 150 -3.74 -2.80 25.35
N HIS A 151 -4.14 -2.71 24.08
CA HIS A 151 -4.56 -3.87 23.28
C HIS A 151 -3.39 -4.79 22.89
N SER A 152 -2.14 -4.32 22.90
CA SER A 152 -0.96 -5.19 22.71
C SER A 152 -0.77 -6.23 23.81
N LYS A 153 -1.42 -6.05 24.96
CA LYS A 153 -1.37 -6.96 26.11
C LYS A 153 -2.61 -7.86 26.17
N MET A 154 -3.59 -7.66 25.29
CA MET A 154 -4.79 -8.47 25.22
C MET A 154 -4.61 -9.61 24.22
N GLU A 155 -5.19 -10.77 24.50
CA GLU A 155 -4.95 -11.99 23.72
C GLU A 155 -5.51 -11.95 22.29
N TRP A 156 -6.42 -11.02 21.97
CA TRP A 156 -7.27 -11.08 20.77
C TRP A 156 -7.07 -9.91 19.79
N ALA A 157 -6.08 -9.04 20.00
CA ALA A 157 -5.81 -7.89 19.13
C ALA A 157 -4.51 -8.06 18.33
N HIS A 158 -4.56 -7.85 17.01
CA HIS A 158 -3.40 -7.96 16.13
C HIS A 158 -3.48 -7.01 14.93
N GLY A 159 -2.32 -6.56 14.45
CA GLY A 159 -2.17 -5.82 13.20
C GLY A 159 -1.78 -4.35 13.38
N LYS A 160 -1.57 -3.67 12.26
CA LYS A 160 -1.23 -2.24 12.15
C LYS A 160 -2.20 -1.48 11.24
N GLU A 161 -3.34 -2.09 10.92
CA GLU A 161 -4.44 -1.41 10.24
C GLU A 161 -5.08 -0.38 11.17
N THR A 162 -5.74 0.63 10.58
CA THR A 162 -6.48 1.62 11.37
C THR A 162 -7.68 0.94 12.05
N CYS A 163 -7.87 1.18 13.34
CA CYS A 163 -8.91 0.49 14.13
C CYS A 163 -10.30 1.11 13.89
N THR A 164 -10.37 2.43 13.82
CA THR A 164 -11.63 3.20 13.82
C THR A 164 -12.43 3.04 12.52
N SER A 165 -11.79 2.68 11.40
CA SER A 165 -12.51 2.39 10.16
C SER A 165 -13.44 1.17 10.27
N CYS A 166 -13.17 0.25 11.19
CA CYS A 166 -13.98 -0.96 11.41
C CYS A 166 -14.69 -0.96 12.76
N HIS A 167 -14.03 -0.47 13.81
CA HIS A 167 -14.53 -0.55 15.19
C HIS A 167 -15.26 0.72 15.66
N GLY A 168 -15.22 1.81 14.89
CA GLY A 168 -15.65 3.12 15.37
C GLY A 168 -14.75 3.65 16.49
N ASP A 169 -15.18 4.72 17.14
CA ASP A 169 -14.54 5.23 18.34
C ASP A 169 -15.27 4.66 19.59
N PRO A 170 -14.63 3.77 20.36
CA PRO A 170 -15.24 3.19 21.55
C PRO A 170 -15.27 4.16 22.75
N HIS A 171 -14.70 5.36 22.64
CA HIS A 171 -14.59 6.33 23.74
C HIS A 171 -15.60 7.48 23.67
N ASN A 172 -16.59 7.41 22.76
CA ASN A 172 -17.73 8.32 22.75
C ASN A 172 -18.91 7.72 23.53
N ASP A 173 -18.93 7.99 24.84
CA ASP A 173 -20.16 8.08 25.64
C ASP A 173 -20.54 9.56 25.83
#